data_AF-A0A353LQ06-F1
#
_entry.id   AF-A0A353LQ06-F1
#
_cell.length_a   1.000
_cell.length_b   1.000
_cell.length_c   1.000
_cell.angle_alpha   90.00
_cell.angle_beta   90.00
_cell.angle_gamma   90.00
#
_symmetry.space_group_name_H-M   'P 1'
#
loop_
_entity.id
_entity.type
_entity.pdbx_description
1 polymer ?
#
loop_
_entity_poly.entity_id
_entity_poly.type
_entity_poly.pdbx_seq_one_letter_code
_entity_poly.pdbx_strand_id
1 'polypeptide(L)'
;MLATRSLAAAIILTFLAMVAAPPAAASRIKDVVNFEGIRDNMLIGYGLVVGLAGTGDSLRNAPFTRQSLESMLERLGVNTRGANLNTNNVAAVMVTASLPPFSIQGNRIDVSISTMGDANDLRGGTLLVTPLMGADGEVYAVAQGPIATGGFTAGGQGGGVTKGVPTTGMISNGAIIERSIEFDLAALEKVKISLRNPDFTTARRIARVINKNISGTPAQAINPSIVQLTIPAAYPGGTMALLTDIEQLRVTPDQPANVVIDESSGIIV
;
A
#
# COMPACT_ATOMS: atom_id res chain seq x y z
N MET A 1 26.63 63.62 9.10
CA MET A 1 25.38 62.91 8.77
C MET A 1 25.54 61.79 7.73
N LEU A 2 26.50 61.85 6.79
CA LEU A 2 26.70 60.76 5.81
C LEU A 2 27.36 59.51 6.42
N ALA A 3 28.33 59.65 7.33
CA ALA A 3 29.05 58.53 7.94
C ALA A 3 28.18 57.66 8.88
N THR A 4 27.15 58.24 9.51
CA THR A 4 26.21 57.49 10.36
C THR A 4 25.20 56.69 9.54
N ARG A 5 24.88 57.14 8.32
CA ARG A 5 23.99 56.43 7.38
C ARG A 5 24.67 55.22 6.74
N SER A 6 25.97 55.32 6.42
CA SER A 6 26.74 54.19 5.88
C SER A 6 26.97 53.09 6.92
N LEU A 7 27.18 53.46 8.19
CA LEU A 7 27.31 52.49 9.29
C LEU A 7 26.00 51.72 9.54
N ALA A 8 24.86 52.43 9.53
CA ALA A 8 23.55 51.81 9.68
C ALA A 8 23.21 50.86 8.52
N ALA A 9 23.55 51.24 7.28
CA ALA A 9 23.37 50.38 6.12
C ALA A 9 24.22 49.11 6.18
N ALA A 10 25.48 49.21 6.64
CA ALA A 10 26.36 48.05 6.82
C ALA A 10 25.85 47.09 7.91
N ILE A 11 25.30 47.62 9.00
CA ILE A 11 24.70 46.80 10.07
C ILE A 11 23.45 46.07 9.56
N ILE A 12 22.59 46.76 8.81
CA ILE A 12 21.38 46.17 8.22
C ILE A 12 21.74 45.09 7.19
N LEU A 13 22.75 45.31 6.34
CA LEU A 13 23.19 44.34 5.34
C LEU A 13 23.80 43.09 6.00
N THR A 14 24.51 43.27 7.10
CA THR A 14 25.09 42.16 7.90
C THR A 14 24.00 41.36 8.61
N PHE A 15 22.98 42.04 9.14
CA PHE A 15 21.84 41.40 9.79
C PHE A 15 20.99 40.62 8.78
N LEU A 16 20.80 41.15 7.57
CA LEU A 16 20.06 40.47 6.51
C LEU A 16 20.81 39.25 5.96
N ALA A 17 22.15 39.28 5.93
CA ALA A 17 22.96 38.13 5.55
C ALA A 17 22.92 36.98 6.59
N MET A 18 22.72 37.29 7.87
CA MET A 18 22.58 36.26 8.92
C MET A 18 21.24 35.50 8.87
N VAL A 19 20.19 36.08 8.28
CA VAL A 19 18.86 35.46 8.18
C VAL A 19 18.75 34.53 6.95
N ALA A 20 19.71 34.59 6.02
CA ALA A 20 19.69 33.84 4.77
C ALA A 20 20.34 32.44 4.84
N ALA A 21 20.56 31.88 6.03
CA ALA A 21 20.97 30.48 6.13
C ALA A 21 19.78 29.60 5.69
N PRO A 22 19.90 28.78 4.63
CA PRO A 22 18.84 27.87 4.26
C PRO A 22 18.57 26.94 5.44
N PRO A 23 17.29 26.73 5.83
CA PRO A 23 16.98 25.78 6.90
C PRO A 23 17.50 24.42 6.45
N ALA A 24 18.50 23.89 7.16
CA ALA A 24 18.89 22.50 7.02
C ALA A 24 17.68 21.66 7.47
N ALA A 25 16.86 21.25 6.50
CA ALA A 25 15.64 20.51 6.75
C ALA A 25 16.02 19.14 7.34
N ALA A 26 16.00 19.07 8.67
CA ALA A 26 16.26 17.83 9.38
C ALA A 26 14.98 16.98 9.32
N SER A 27 14.99 15.98 8.46
CA SER A 27 13.91 14.99 8.36
C SER A 27 13.98 14.01 9.53
N ARG A 28 12.84 13.50 9.98
CA ARG A 28 12.85 12.39 10.95
C ARG A 28 13.25 11.11 10.24
N ILE A 29 13.86 10.17 10.96
CA ILE A 29 14.26 8.88 10.40
C ILE A 29 13.04 8.18 9.76
N LYS A 30 11.86 8.20 10.39
CA LYS A 30 10.64 7.59 9.82
C LYS A 30 10.20 8.14 8.47
N ASP A 31 10.60 9.36 8.12
CA ASP A 31 10.21 9.99 6.86
C ASP A 31 11.16 9.56 5.72
N VAL A 32 12.34 9.01 6.04
CA VAL A 32 13.42 8.66 5.08
C VAL A 32 13.78 7.18 5.04
N VAL A 33 13.27 6.37 5.97
CA VAL A 33 13.54 4.92 6.02
C VAL A 33 12.26 4.10 6.16
N ASN A 34 12.37 2.81 5.85
CA ASN A 34 11.42 1.76 6.17
C ASN A 34 12.15 0.64 6.95
N PHE A 35 11.45 -0.10 7.79
CA PHE A 35 12.02 -1.27 8.46
C PHE A 35 11.78 -2.53 7.65
N GLU A 36 12.85 -3.28 7.34
CA GLU A 36 12.76 -4.53 6.59
C GLU A 36 11.96 -5.57 7.40
N GLY A 37 11.05 -6.28 6.73
CA GLY A 37 10.14 -7.23 7.36
C GLY A 37 8.77 -6.64 7.73
N ILE A 38 8.65 -5.31 7.84
CA ILE A 38 7.36 -4.63 8.03
C ILE A 38 6.85 -4.16 6.68
N ARG A 39 6.07 -5.01 6.02
CA ARG A 39 5.47 -4.72 4.71
C ARG A 39 4.06 -5.27 4.60
N ASP A 40 3.30 -4.65 3.71
CA ASP A 40 2.04 -5.19 3.23
C ASP A 40 2.28 -6.47 2.44
N ASN A 41 1.32 -7.40 2.53
CA ASN A 41 1.33 -8.63 1.76
C ASN A 41 0.16 -8.63 0.79
N MET A 42 0.47 -8.84 -0.49
CA MET A 42 -0.55 -8.86 -1.53
C MET A 42 -1.31 -10.18 -1.48
N LEU A 43 -2.63 -10.09 -1.44
CA LEU A 43 -3.51 -11.25 -1.53
C LEU A 43 -4.24 -11.25 -2.86
N ILE A 44 -4.47 -12.45 -3.38
CA ILE A 44 -5.17 -12.67 -4.64
C ILE A 44 -6.19 -13.79 -4.48
N GLY A 45 -7.37 -13.61 -5.07
CA GLY A 45 -8.44 -14.60 -5.07
C GLY A 45 -9.15 -14.65 -6.40
N TYR A 46 -9.70 -15.81 -6.71
CA TYR A 46 -10.56 -16.03 -7.86
C TYR A 46 -12.00 -16.19 -7.35
N GLY A 47 -12.89 -15.30 -7.79
CA GLY A 47 -14.25 -15.20 -7.29
C GLY A 47 -15.31 -15.22 -8.37
N LEU A 48 -16.57 -15.31 -7.93
CA LEU A 48 -17.74 -15.16 -8.77
C LEU A 48 -18.58 -13.99 -8.28
N VAL A 49 -18.98 -13.12 -9.20
CA VAL A 49 -19.94 -12.05 -8.97
C VAL A 49 -21.27 -12.47 -9.56
N VAL A 50 -22.33 -12.34 -8.78
CA VAL A 50 -23.70 -12.69 -9.20
C VAL A 50 -24.63 -11.48 -9.10
N GLY A 51 -25.79 -11.56 -9.74
CA GLY A 51 -26.80 -10.49 -9.69
C GLY A 51 -26.56 -9.38 -10.70
N LEU A 52 -25.74 -9.62 -11.72
CA LEU A 52 -25.52 -8.68 -12.83
C LEU A 52 -26.75 -8.64 -13.75
N ALA A 53 -27.03 -7.48 -14.34
CA ALA A 53 -28.21 -7.24 -15.17
C ALA A 53 -27.96 -7.61 -16.65
N GLY A 54 -27.59 -8.87 -16.91
CA GLY A 54 -27.24 -9.35 -18.26
C GLY A 54 -25.87 -8.87 -18.78
N THR A 55 -25.05 -8.30 -17.91
CA THR A 55 -23.71 -7.76 -18.21
C THR A 55 -22.56 -8.66 -17.78
N GLY A 56 -22.86 -9.88 -17.31
CA GLY A 56 -21.90 -10.91 -16.94
C GLY A 56 -21.24 -11.59 -18.14
N ASP A 57 -20.52 -12.67 -17.87
CA ASP A 57 -19.71 -13.34 -18.88
C ASP A 57 -20.55 -14.18 -19.85
N SER A 58 -20.14 -14.18 -21.12
CA SER A 58 -20.77 -15.01 -22.14
C SER A 58 -20.22 -16.45 -22.10
N LEU A 59 -21.14 -17.40 -22.27
CA LEU A 59 -20.85 -18.85 -22.32
C LEU A 59 -19.83 -19.25 -23.40
N ARG A 60 -19.63 -18.42 -24.43
CA ARG A 60 -18.71 -18.68 -25.55
C ARG A 60 -17.28 -18.23 -25.26
N ASN A 61 -17.11 -17.16 -24.49
CA ASN A 61 -15.81 -16.53 -24.26
C ASN A 61 -15.24 -16.82 -22.87
N ALA A 62 -16.08 -17.22 -21.91
CA ALA A 62 -15.66 -17.52 -20.54
C ALA A 62 -16.05 -18.94 -20.08
N PRO A 63 -15.41 -19.99 -20.62
CA PRO A 63 -15.68 -21.37 -20.18
C PRO A 63 -15.39 -21.59 -18.69
N PHE A 64 -14.46 -20.81 -18.12
CA PHE A 64 -14.09 -20.86 -16.70
C PHE A 64 -15.23 -20.39 -15.78
N THR A 65 -16.03 -19.40 -16.19
CA THR A 65 -17.17 -18.89 -15.40
C THR A 65 -18.23 -19.97 -15.23
N ARG A 66 -18.54 -20.72 -16.30
CA ARG A 66 -19.46 -21.86 -16.24
C ARG A 66 -18.93 -22.94 -15.29
N GLN A 67 -17.69 -23.39 -15.52
CA GLN A 67 -17.08 -24.46 -14.71
C GLN A 67 -17.04 -24.09 -13.22
N SER A 68 -16.77 -22.83 -12.91
CA SER A 68 -16.68 -22.33 -11.54
C SER A 68 -18.04 -22.29 -10.87
N LEU A 69 -19.07 -21.86 -11.60
CA LEU A 69 -20.46 -21.87 -11.13
C LEU A 69 -20.95 -23.30 -10.89
N GLU A 70 -20.68 -24.22 -11.83
CA GLU A 70 -20.99 -25.65 -11.69
C GLU A 70 -20.32 -26.24 -10.46
N SER A 71 -19.00 -26.06 -10.33
CA SER A 71 -18.23 -26.56 -9.18
C SER A 71 -18.72 -25.99 -7.86
N MET A 72 -19.15 -24.72 -7.83
CA MET A 72 -19.70 -24.11 -6.63
C MET A 72 -21.06 -24.68 -6.26
N LEU A 73 -21.96 -24.83 -7.22
CA LEU A 73 -23.27 -25.43 -7.03
C LEU A 73 -23.17 -26.89 -6.58
N GLU A 74 -22.26 -27.67 -7.17
CA GLU A 74 -21.99 -29.05 -6.77
C GLU A 74 -21.48 -29.14 -5.33
N ARG A 75 -20.56 -28.25 -4.91
CA ARG A 75 -20.10 -28.17 -3.51
C ARG A 75 -21.22 -27.83 -2.53
N LEU A 76 -22.26 -27.12 -2.98
CA LEU A 76 -23.45 -26.81 -2.20
C LEU A 76 -24.53 -27.92 -2.30
N GLY A 77 -24.22 -29.05 -2.94
CA GLY A 77 -25.12 -30.19 -3.06
C GLY A 77 -26.16 -30.08 -4.18
N VAL A 78 -26.04 -29.09 -5.07
CA VAL A 78 -26.94 -28.91 -6.21
C VAL A 78 -26.43 -29.72 -7.40
N ASN A 79 -27.30 -30.56 -7.98
CA ASN A 79 -26.96 -31.32 -9.18
C ASN A 79 -27.15 -30.45 -10.44
N THR A 80 -26.05 -30.16 -11.13
CA THR A 80 -26.01 -29.31 -12.32
C THR A 80 -25.97 -30.11 -13.63
N ARG A 81 -26.01 -31.45 -13.60
CA ARG A 81 -25.92 -32.29 -14.80
C ARG A 81 -27.09 -32.02 -15.75
N GLY A 82 -26.77 -31.53 -16.94
CA GLY A 82 -27.76 -31.22 -17.99
C GLY A 82 -28.51 -29.89 -17.79
N ALA A 83 -28.14 -29.08 -16.79
CA ALA A 83 -28.71 -27.76 -16.61
C ALA A 83 -28.12 -26.77 -17.62
N ASN A 84 -28.98 -26.03 -18.33
CA ASN A 84 -28.54 -24.92 -19.18
C ASN A 84 -28.33 -23.68 -18.32
N LEU A 85 -27.11 -23.52 -17.79
CA LEU A 85 -26.75 -22.38 -16.94
C LEU A 85 -26.57 -21.12 -17.78
N ASN A 86 -27.38 -20.11 -17.53
CA ASN A 86 -27.21 -18.79 -18.12
C ASN A 86 -26.19 -17.98 -17.30
N THR A 87 -24.99 -17.79 -17.85
CA THR A 87 -23.90 -17.04 -17.19
C THR A 87 -23.99 -15.54 -17.41
N ASN A 88 -24.92 -15.02 -18.21
CA ASN A 88 -24.98 -13.58 -18.50
C ASN A 88 -25.26 -12.71 -17.26
N ASN A 89 -25.65 -13.30 -16.13
CA ASN A 89 -25.85 -12.61 -14.85
C ASN A 89 -24.73 -12.91 -13.83
N VAL A 90 -23.67 -13.58 -14.26
CA VAL A 90 -22.54 -14.03 -13.46
C VAL A 90 -21.23 -13.64 -14.14
N ALA A 91 -20.28 -13.09 -13.39
CA ALA A 91 -18.95 -12.81 -13.90
C ALA A 91 -17.90 -13.51 -13.04
N ALA A 92 -16.90 -14.12 -13.68
CA ALA A 92 -15.68 -14.54 -13.01
C ALA A 92 -14.75 -13.33 -12.86
N VAL A 93 -14.23 -13.17 -11.65
CA VAL A 93 -13.46 -11.98 -11.26
C VAL A 93 -12.17 -12.36 -10.54
N MET A 94 -11.16 -11.52 -10.71
CA MET A 94 -10.03 -11.48 -9.81
C MET A 94 -10.34 -10.52 -8.68
N VAL A 95 -10.02 -10.97 -7.46
CA VAL A 95 -10.10 -10.15 -6.26
C VAL A 95 -8.68 -9.95 -5.75
N THR A 96 -8.30 -8.72 -5.50
CA THR A 96 -6.99 -8.38 -4.90
C THR A 96 -7.18 -7.57 -3.64
N ALA A 97 -6.30 -7.78 -2.66
CA ALA A 97 -6.30 -7.04 -1.42
C ALA A 97 -4.85 -6.81 -0.94
N SER A 98 -4.65 -5.75 -0.16
CA SER A 98 -3.41 -5.56 0.59
C SER A 98 -3.68 -5.96 2.03
N LEU A 99 -2.91 -6.92 2.56
CA LEU A 99 -2.93 -7.30 3.96
C LEU A 99 -1.86 -6.48 4.70
N PRO A 100 -2.25 -5.51 5.55
CA PRO A 100 -1.28 -4.71 6.30
C PRO A 100 -0.41 -5.57 7.22
N PRO A 101 0.84 -5.16 7.51
CA PRO A 101 1.65 -5.81 8.53
C PRO A 101 0.94 -5.73 9.89
N PHE A 102 1.18 -6.73 10.75
CA PHE A 102 0.58 -6.82 12.09
C PHE A 102 -0.96 -6.87 12.10
N SER A 103 -1.58 -7.26 10.97
CA SER A 103 -3.02 -7.47 10.89
C SER A 103 -3.49 -8.55 11.85
N ILE A 104 -4.62 -8.30 12.51
CA ILE A 104 -5.22 -9.21 13.50
C ILE A 104 -6.39 -9.94 12.85
N GLN A 105 -6.58 -11.22 13.21
CA GLN A 105 -7.73 -12.01 12.79
C GLN A 105 -9.05 -11.31 13.17
N GLY A 106 -10.03 -11.35 12.27
CA GLY A 106 -11.34 -10.71 12.43
C GLY A 106 -11.39 -9.24 11.96
N ASN A 107 -10.25 -8.59 11.75
CA ASN A 107 -10.24 -7.26 11.13
C ASN A 107 -10.67 -7.34 9.67
N ARG A 108 -11.23 -6.22 9.19
CA ARG A 108 -11.65 -6.09 7.80
C ARG A 108 -10.64 -5.30 6.99
N ILE A 109 -10.51 -5.69 5.72
CA ILE A 109 -9.71 -4.99 4.72
C ILE A 109 -10.52 -4.73 3.46
N ASP A 110 -10.12 -3.70 2.73
CA ASP A 110 -10.70 -3.38 1.44
C ASP A 110 -10.24 -4.37 0.37
N VAL A 111 -11.12 -4.63 -0.59
CA VAL A 111 -10.81 -5.48 -1.75
C VAL A 111 -11.13 -4.76 -3.05
N SER A 112 -10.24 -4.94 -4.02
CA SER A 112 -10.43 -4.51 -5.41
C SER A 112 -10.82 -5.71 -6.27
N ILE A 113 -11.74 -5.49 -7.20
CA ILE A 113 -12.33 -6.53 -8.04
C ILE A 113 -12.22 -6.11 -9.49
N SER A 114 -11.81 -7.04 -10.35
CA SER A 114 -11.76 -6.85 -11.79
C SER A 114 -12.31 -8.07 -12.52
N THR A 115 -13.05 -7.83 -13.60
CA THR A 115 -13.53 -8.91 -14.48
C THR A 115 -12.36 -9.67 -15.09
N MET A 116 -12.48 -11.00 -15.17
CA MET A 116 -11.53 -11.85 -15.91
C MET A 116 -12.01 -12.20 -17.31
N GLY A 117 -13.32 -12.31 -17.48
CA GLY A 117 -13.95 -12.64 -18.75
C GLY A 117 -14.34 -11.41 -19.55
N ASP A 118 -15.45 -11.55 -20.25
CA ASP A 118 -16.02 -10.55 -21.15
C ASP A 118 -17.24 -9.83 -20.55
N ALA A 119 -17.43 -9.93 -19.23
CA ALA A 119 -18.39 -9.11 -18.51
C ALA A 119 -18.15 -7.61 -18.77
N ASN A 120 -19.22 -6.90 -19.09
CA ASN A 120 -19.18 -5.49 -19.52
C ASN A 120 -19.35 -4.51 -18.35
N ASP A 121 -20.00 -4.96 -17.27
CA ASP A 121 -20.34 -4.12 -16.13
C ASP A 121 -20.54 -4.96 -14.87
N LEU A 122 -19.86 -4.60 -13.78
CA LEU A 122 -19.98 -5.24 -12.46
C LEU A 122 -21.02 -4.57 -11.54
N ARG A 123 -21.69 -3.51 -12.00
CA ARG A 123 -22.66 -2.74 -11.21
C ARG A 123 -23.83 -3.58 -10.73
N GLY A 124 -24.16 -3.38 -9.45
CA GLY A 124 -25.24 -4.12 -8.78
C GLY A 124 -24.87 -5.59 -8.48
N GLY A 125 -23.69 -6.04 -8.91
CA GLY A 125 -23.18 -7.36 -8.61
C GLY A 125 -22.82 -7.52 -7.14
N THR A 126 -22.90 -8.77 -6.68
CA THR A 126 -22.44 -9.20 -5.36
C THR A 126 -21.37 -10.26 -5.52
N LEU A 127 -20.19 -10.01 -4.94
CA LEU A 127 -19.11 -10.98 -4.84
C LEU A 127 -19.52 -12.08 -3.86
N LEU A 128 -19.50 -13.33 -4.34
CA LEU A 128 -19.65 -14.52 -3.50
C LEU A 128 -18.38 -14.77 -2.69
N VAL A 129 -18.53 -15.53 -1.59
CA VAL A 129 -17.43 -15.89 -0.68
C VAL A 129 -16.22 -16.35 -1.48
N THR A 130 -15.15 -15.57 -1.42
CA THR A 130 -13.93 -15.75 -2.20
C THR A 130 -12.71 -15.77 -1.26
N PRO A 131 -12.00 -16.89 -1.15
CA PRO A 131 -10.76 -16.95 -0.39
C PRO A 131 -9.66 -16.15 -1.09
N LEU A 132 -8.90 -15.39 -0.31
CA LEU A 132 -7.76 -14.60 -0.77
C LEU A 132 -6.47 -15.23 -0.25
N MET A 133 -5.61 -15.61 -1.18
CA MET A 133 -4.36 -16.33 -0.95
C MET A 133 -3.14 -15.42 -1.02
N GLY A 134 -2.15 -15.69 -0.20
CA GLY A 134 -0.83 -15.09 -0.30
C GLY A 134 0.03 -15.73 -1.40
N ALA A 135 1.26 -15.24 -1.55
CA ALA A 135 2.23 -15.79 -2.50
C ALA A 135 2.73 -17.20 -2.13
N ASP A 136 2.52 -17.62 -0.89
CA ASP A 136 2.78 -18.97 -0.35
C ASP A 136 1.65 -19.97 -0.66
N GLY A 137 0.52 -19.51 -1.20
CA GLY A 137 -0.65 -20.33 -1.49
C GLY A 137 -1.60 -20.53 -0.32
N GLU A 138 -1.30 -19.97 0.85
CA GLU A 138 -2.15 -20.08 2.04
C GLU A 138 -3.25 -19.01 2.02
N VAL A 139 -4.43 -19.33 2.57
CA VAL A 139 -5.55 -18.39 2.66
C VAL A 139 -5.38 -17.50 3.90
N TYR A 140 -5.36 -16.19 3.68
CA TYR A 140 -5.20 -15.20 4.76
C TYR A 140 -6.48 -14.41 5.05
N ALA A 141 -7.33 -14.22 4.04
CA ALA A 141 -8.57 -13.48 4.18
C ALA A 141 -9.68 -14.08 3.32
N VAL A 142 -10.93 -13.77 3.65
CA VAL A 142 -12.11 -14.19 2.89
C VAL A 142 -12.92 -12.95 2.53
N ALA A 143 -13.15 -12.75 1.24
CA ALA A 143 -13.87 -11.60 0.68
C ALA A 143 -15.31 -11.94 0.30
N GLN A 144 -16.25 -11.04 0.58
CA GLN A 144 -17.64 -11.13 0.14
C GLN A 144 -18.30 -9.74 0.20
N GLY A 145 -19.25 -9.47 -0.69
CA GLY A 145 -20.14 -8.32 -0.52
C GLY A 145 -20.62 -7.67 -1.82
N PRO A 146 -21.47 -6.63 -1.71
CA PRO A 146 -21.92 -5.86 -2.86
C PRO A 146 -20.78 -5.02 -3.43
N ILE A 147 -20.69 -4.94 -4.75
CA ILE A 147 -19.63 -4.23 -5.45
C ILE A 147 -20.02 -2.77 -5.65
N ALA A 148 -19.13 -1.86 -5.25
CA ALA A 148 -19.19 -0.46 -5.62
C ALA A 148 -18.26 -0.20 -6.82
N THR A 149 -18.81 0.20 -7.96
CA THR A 149 -18.03 0.57 -9.15
C THR A 149 -17.91 2.09 -9.28
N GLY A 150 -16.75 2.60 -9.66
CA GLY A 150 -16.54 4.03 -9.89
C GLY A 150 -17.01 4.56 -11.26
N GLY A 151 -17.46 3.67 -12.15
CA GLY A 151 -17.85 4.00 -13.52
C GLY A 151 -19.36 4.15 -13.73
N PHE A 152 -19.76 5.02 -14.65
CA PHE A 152 -21.12 5.06 -15.19
C PHE A 152 -21.13 5.21 -16.71
N THR A 153 -21.98 4.43 -17.36
CA THR A 153 -22.27 4.52 -18.79
C THR A 153 -23.68 5.09 -18.93
N ALA A 154 -23.80 6.30 -19.47
CA ALA A 154 -25.08 6.92 -19.78
C ALA A 154 -25.21 7.06 -21.31
N GLY A 155 -26.23 6.44 -21.90
CA GLY A 155 -26.48 6.45 -23.34
C GLY A 155 -27.84 7.06 -23.70
N GLY A 156 -27.86 7.93 -24.71
CA GLY A 156 -29.06 8.44 -25.37
C GLY A 156 -28.96 8.33 -26.89
N GLN A 157 -30.04 8.61 -27.62
CA GLN A 157 -30.15 8.46 -29.09
C GLN A 157 -29.13 9.29 -29.92
N GLY A 158 -28.27 10.09 -29.29
CA GLY A 158 -27.20 10.87 -29.93
C GLY A 158 -25.76 10.54 -29.49
N GLY A 159 -25.55 9.47 -28.69
CA GLY A 159 -24.21 9.05 -28.23
C GLY A 159 -24.16 8.67 -26.74
N GLY A 160 -23.25 7.75 -26.40
CA GLY A 160 -23.01 7.30 -25.02
C GLY A 160 -21.78 7.99 -24.41
N VAL A 161 -21.90 8.41 -23.16
CA VAL A 161 -20.78 8.89 -22.35
C VAL A 161 -20.49 7.84 -21.28
N THR A 162 -19.32 7.22 -21.37
CA THR A 162 -18.78 6.35 -20.31
C THR A 162 -17.74 7.14 -19.53
N LYS A 163 -17.98 7.35 -18.24
CA LYS A 163 -17.00 7.96 -17.34
C LYS A 163 -16.56 6.90 -16.32
N GLY A 164 -15.27 6.59 -16.28
CA GLY A 164 -14.70 5.52 -15.45
C GLY A 164 -14.69 4.15 -16.14
N VAL A 165 -14.30 3.12 -15.38
CA VAL A 165 -14.17 1.73 -15.87
C VAL A 165 -15.24 0.87 -15.17
N PRO A 166 -16.31 0.43 -15.88
CA PRO A 166 -17.41 -0.33 -15.27
C PRO A 166 -17.05 -1.81 -14.97
N THR A 167 -15.94 -2.29 -15.53
CA THR A 167 -15.41 -3.65 -15.34
C THR A 167 -14.53 -3.80 -14.09
N THR A 168 -14.38 -2.71 -13.32
CA THR A 168 -13.68 -2.73 -12.04
C THR A 168 -14.56 -2.18 -10.93
N GLY A 169 -14.36 -2.71 -9.73
CA GLY A 169 -15.08 -2.29 -8.54
C GLY A 169 -14.28 -2.51 -7.28
N MET A 170 -14.81 -2.03 -6.17
CA MET A 170 -14.21 -2.14 -4.85
C MET A 170 -15.29 -2.53 -3.85
N ILE A 171 -14.91 -3.27 -2.81
CA ILE A 171 -15.74 -3.49 -1.63
C ILE A 171 -14.95 -2.99 -0.43
N SER A 172 -15.40 -1.87 0.13
CA SER A 172 -14.81 -1.34 1.36
C SER A 172 -15.09 -2.28 2.52
N ASN A 173 -14.06 -2.64 3.28
CA ASN A 173 -14.11 -3.61 4.39
C ASN A 173 -14.75 -4.95 3.98
N GLY A 174 -14.58 -5.33 2.71
CA GLY A 174 -15.22 -6.49 2.09
C GLY A 174 -14.56 -7.83 2.39
N ALA A 175 -13.31 -7.84 2.86
CA ALA A 175 -12.63 -9.05 3.30
C ALA A 175 -12.43 -9.07 4.81
N ILE A 176 -12.56 -10.26 5.40
CA ILE A 176 -12.26 -10.54 6.81
C ILE A 176 -10.96 -11.34 6.85
N ILE A 177 -10.04 -10.93 7.72
CA ILE A 177 -8.77 -11.61 7.93
C ILE A 177 -9.02 -12.88 8.75
N GLU A 178 -8.73 -14.04 8.19
CA GLU A 178 -8.85 -15.36 8.85
C GLU A 178 -7.54 -15.78 9.50
N ARG A 179 -6.41 -15.37 8.92
CA ARG A 179 -5.08 -15.71 9.41
C ARG A 179 -4.20 -14.47 9.41
N SER A 180 -3.58 -14.20 10.56
CA SER A 180 -2.51 -13.21 10.66
C SER A 180 -1.18 -13.81 10.20
N ILE A 181 -0.34 -13.01 9.57
CA ILE A 181 1.06 -13.39 9.36
C ILE A 181 1.77 -13.24 10.71
N GLU A 182 2.23 -14.35 11.28
CA GLU A 182 2.99 -14.35 12.53
C GLU A 182 4.32 -13.63 12.31
N PHE A 183 4.42 -12.42 12.85
CA PHE A 183 5.65 -11.66 12.87
C PHE A 183 5.90 -11.18 14.30
N ASP A 184 6.81 -11.86 14.99
CA ASP A 184 7.19 -11.52 16.35
C ASP A 184 8.30 -10.45 16.33
N LEU A 185 7.89 -9.19 16.49
CA LEU A 185 8.81 -8.08 16.59
C LEU A 185 9.67 -8.14 17.87
N ALA A 186 9.16 -8.75 18.95
CA ALA A 186 9.88 -8.82 20.22
C ALA A 186 11.04 -9.83 20.16
N ALA A 187 10.94 -10.87 19.32
CA ALA A 187 11.98 -11.86 19.12
C ALA A 187 13.12 -11.41 18.18
N LEU A 188 13.05 -10.22 17.58
CA LEU A 188 14.08 -9.73 16.67
C LEU A 188 15.37 -9.40 17.42
N GLU A 189 16.47 -10.06 17.04
CA GLU A 189 17.82 -9.69 17.51
C GLU A 189 18.43 -8.56 16.67
N LYS A 190 18.05 -8.49 15.39
CA LYS A 190 18.58 -7.53 14.41
C LYS A 190 17.44 -7.00 13.56
N VAL A 191 17.48 -5.71 13.29
CA VAL A 191 16.56 -5.02 12.37
C VAL A 191 17.38 -4.36 11.28
N LYS A 192 16.97 -4.55 10.04
CA LYS A 192 17.53 -3.81 8.91
C LYS A 192 16.63 -2.62 8.62
N ILE A 193 17.23 -1.44 8.57
CA ILE A 193 16.60 -0.18 8.26
C ILE A 193 16.96 0.15 6.82
N SER A 194 15.98 0.13 5.94
CA SER A 194 16.15 0.42 4.52
C SER A 194 15.86 1.90 4.23
N LEU A 195 16.81 2.60 3.62
CA LEU A 195 16.62 3.98 3.19
C LEU A 195 15.73 4.02 1.94
N ARG A 196 14.76 4.95 1.92
CA ARG A 196 13.89 5.19 0.76
C ARG A 196 14.67 5.69 -0.46
N ASN A 197 15.66 6.55 -0.21
CA ASN A 197 16.59 7.06 -1.20
C ASN A 197 18.00 6.58 -0.84
N PRO A 198 18.56 5.59 -1.57
CA PRO A 198 19.90 5.07 -1.30
C PRO A 198 20.98 6.16 -1.39
N ASP A 199 21.75 6.34 -0.31
CA ASP A 199 22.85 7.29 -0.27
C ASP A 199 23.86 6.93 0.85
N PHE A 200 25.16 6.93 0.50
CA PHE A 200 26.25 6.57 1.40
C PHE A 200 26.36 7.53 2.59
N THR A 201 26.22 8.83 2.34
CA THR A 201 26.37 9.86 3.36
C THR A 201 25.22 9.77 4.37
N THR A 202 24.00 9.61 3.87
CA THR A 202 22.76 9.50 4.63
C THR A 202 22.76 8.24 5.48
N ALA A 203 23.08 7.07 4.91
CA ALA A 203 23.15 5.82 5.67
C ALA A 203 24.15 5.93 6.84
N ARG A 204 25.33 6.51 6.59
CA ARG A 204 26.34 6.74 7.63
C ARG A 204 25.90 7.76 8.68
N ARG A 205 25.20 8.83 8.29
CA ARG A 205 24.63 9.83 9.22
C ARG A 205 23.56 9.19 10.10
N ILE A 206 22.67 8.38 9.54
CA ILE A 206 21.63 7.64 10.27
C ILE A 206 22.27 6.75 11.35
N ALA A 207 23.23 5.88 10.97
CA ALA A 207 23.91 5.00 11.92
C ALA A 207 24.56 5.79 13.07
N ARG A 208 25.20 6.94 12.76
CA ARG A 208 25.82 7.81 13.77
C ARG A 208 24.80 8.45 14.71
N VAL A 209 23.68 8.93 14.18
CA VAL A 209 22.61 9.54 14.97
C VAL A 209 22.01 8.50 15.93
N ILE A 210 21.78 7.28 15.47
CA ILE A 210 21.28 6.18 16.30
C ILE A 210 22.28 5.88 17.43
N ASN A 211 23.55 5.61 17.09
CA ASN A 211 24.59 5.29 18.08
C ASN A 211 24.85 6.40 19.10
N LYS A 212 24.60 7.67 18.73
CA LYS A 212 24.77 8.81 19.63
C LYS A 212 23.64 8.93 20.66
N ASN A 213 22.40 8.66 20.25
CA ASN A 213 21.23 8.83 21.12
C ASN A 213 20.88 7.56 21.89
N ILE A 214 21.27 6.40 21.37
CA ILE A 214 20.89 5.11 21.93
C ILE A 214 22.17 4.34 22.28
N SER A 215 22.43 4.26 23.59
CA SER A 215 23.60 3.57 24.13
C SER A 215 23.37 2.06 24.14
N GLY A 216 24.39 1.28 23.76
CA GLY A 216 24.34 -0.19 23.77
C GLY A 216 23.74 -0.84 22.50
N THR A 217 23.18 -0.05 21.58
CA THR A 217 22.72 -0.49 20.24
C THR A 217 23.78 -0.19 19.18
N PRO A 218 24.53 -1.18 18.67
CA PRO A 218 25.36 -0.95 17.49
C PRO A 218 24.46 -0.88 16.24
N ALA A 219 24.33 0.33 15.69
CA ALA A 219 23.84 0.58 14.35
C ALA A 219 25.01 0.76 13.38
N GLN A 220 25.00 0.03 12.26
CA GLN A 220 26.05 0.07 11.25
C GLN A 220 25.44 0.23 9.85
N ALA A 221 25.93 1.20 9.09
CA ALA A 221 25.63 1.29 7.67
C ALA A 221 26.37 0.17 6.93
N ILE A 222 25.62 -0.80 6.39
CA ILE A 222 26.18 -1.94 5.66
C ILE A 222 26.44 -1.55 4.20
N ASN A 223 25.51 -0.78 3.61
CA ASN A 223 25.57 -0.31 2.23
C ASN A 223 24.76 1.02 2.14
N PRO A 224 24.67 1.70 0.96
CA PRO A 224 23.99 2.99 0.86
C PRO A 224 22.47 2.89 1.07
N SER A 225 21.88 1.69 1.04
CA SER A 225 20.44 1.46 1.21
C SER A 225 20.08 0.87 2.57
N ILE A 226 21.02 0.27 3.32
CA ILE A 226 20.73 -0.54 4.50
C ILE A 226 21.62 -0.11 5.67
N VAL A 227 20.96 0.21 6.78
CA VAL A 227 21.56 0.36 8.11
C VAL A 227 21.08 -0.81 8.98
N GLN A 228 22.00 -1.64 9.44
CA GLN A 228 21.69 -2.74 10.35
C GLN A 228 21.75 -2.26 11.80
N LEU A 229 20.69 -2.49 12.55
CA LEU A 229 20.55 -2.23 13.97
C LEU A 229 20.56 -3.57 14.73
N THR A 230 21.37 -3.68 15.77
CA THR A 230 21.29 -4.82 16.71
C THR A 230 20.48 -4.40 17.92
N ILE A 231 19.44 -5.16 18.27
CA ILE A 231 18.53 -4.87 19.37
C ILE A 231 19.14 -5.40 20.67
N PRO A 232 19.30 -4.59 21.73
CA PRO A 232 19.75 -5.06 23.03
C PRO A 232 18.59 -5.77 23.72
N ALA A 233 18.83 -6.97 24.24
CA ALA A 233 17.80 -7.78 24.91
C ALA A 233 17.12 -7.10 26.11
N ALA A 234 17.77 -6.09 26.72
CA ALA A 234 17.30 -5.39 27.91
C ALA A 234 16.87 -3.92 27.63
N TYR A 235 16.51 -3.58 26.39
CA TYR A 235 16.07 -2.20 26.11
C TYR A 235 14.76 -1.88 26.86
N PRO A 236 14.69 -0.74 27.59
CA PRO A 236 13.47 -0.35 28.30
C PRO A 236 12.27 -0.23 27.34
N GLY A 237 11.19 -0.96 27.59
CA GLY A 237 10.02 -0.99 26.70
C GLY A 237 10.15 -1.90 25.47
N GLY A 238 11.24 -2.67 25.36
CA GLY A 238 11.46 -3.69 24.33
C GLY A 238 11.72 -3.12 22.93
N THR A 239 11.60 -3.99 21.92
CA THR A 239 11.85 -3.64 20.52
C THR A 239 10.95 -2.51 20.01
N MET A 240 9.67 -2.51 20.40
CA MET A 240 8.72 -1.47 20.00
C MET A 240 9.14 -0.07 20.45
N ALA A 241 9.57 0.08 21.71
CA ALA A 241 10.04 1.37 22.24
C ALA A 241 11.30 1.82 21.50
N LEU A 242 12.26 0.91 21.31
CA LEU A 242 13.50 1.20 20.58
C LEU A 242 13.22 1.73 19.16
N LEU A 243 12.36 1.07 18.40
CA LEU A 243 12.04 1.49 17.03
C LEU A 243 11.32 2.85 17.03
N THR A 244 10.41 3.07 17.98
CA THR A 244 9.71 4.36 18.12
C THR A 244 10.68 5.51 18.45
N ASP A 245 11.65 5.27 19.33
CA ASP A 245 12.66 6.26 19.68
C ASP A 245 13.57 6.58 18.49
N ILE A 246 13.97 5.55 17.72
CA ILE A 246 14.74 5.73 16.49
C ILE A 246 13.95 6.54 15.45
N GLU A 247 12.67 6.25 15.25
CA GLU A 247 11.82 6.96 14.29
C GLU A 247 11.74 8.47 14.54
N GLN A 248 11.83 8.89 15.81
CA GLN A 248 11.77 10.30 16.21
C GLN A 248 13.09 11.04 16.00
N LEU A 249 14.21 10.34 15.88
CA LEU A 249 15.51 10.95 15.67
C LEU A 249 15.53 11.73 14.36
N ARG A 250 16.22 12.86 14.37
CA ARG A 250 16.37 13.72 13.19
C ARG A 250 17.70 13.48 12.51
N VAL A 251 17.66 13.40 11.19
CA VAL A 251 18.85 13.29 10.34
C VAL A 251 18.70 14.26 9.18
N THR A 252 19.82 14.86 8.75
CA THR A 252 19.86 15.67 7.52
C THR A 252 20.29 14.74 6.37
N PRO A 253 19.36 14.33 5.49
CA PRO A 253 19.70 13.48 4.36
C PRO A 253 20.58 14.25 3.38
N ASP A 254 21.48 13.53 2.71
CA ASP A 254 22.15 13.98 1.50
C ASP A 254 21.21 13.62 0.36
N GLN A 255 20.31 14.55 0.01
CA GLN A 255 19.51 14.39 -1.20
C GLN A 255 20.27 14.98 -2.37
N PRO A 256 20.51 14.24 -3.47
CA PRO A 256 20.79 14.89 -4.75
C PRO A 256 19.57 15.76 -5.11
N ALA A 257 19.82 16.93 -5.70
CA ALA A 257 18.74 17.78 -6.20
C ALA A 257 17.98 17.03 -7.31
N ASN A 258 16.79 16.54 -7.02
CA ASN A 258 15.92 15.90 -8.00
C ASN A 258 14.83 16.88 -8.38
N VAL A 259 14.84 17.33 -9.64
CA VAL A 259 13.78 18.17 -10.21
C VAL A 259 12.65 17.24 -10.65
N VAL A 260 11.54 17.25 -9.92
CA VAL A 260 10.32 16.54 -10.34
C VAL A 260 9.48 17.52 -11.16
N ILE A 261 9.34 17.27 -12.45
CA ILE A 261 8.43 18.01 -13.33
C ILE A 261 7.14 17.22 -13.43
N ASP A 262 6.11 17.67 -12.73
CA ASP A 262 4.75 17.19 -12.94
C ASP A 262 4.09 18.06 -14.02
N GLU A 263 4.01 17.52 -15.24
CA GLU A 263 3.43 18.19 -16.42
C GLU A 263 1.96 18.60 -16.23
N SER A 264 1.27 18.03 -15.23
CA SER A 264 -0.14 18.33 -14.95
C SER A 264 -0.35 19.51 -13.98
N SER A 265 0.64 19.82 -13.13
CA SER A 265 0.51 20.82 -12.06
C SER A 265 1.51 21.99 -12.18
N GLY A 266 2.57 21.86 -12.97
CA GLY A 266 3.54 22.94 -13.22
C GLY A 266 4.38 23.32 -12.00
N ILE A 267 4.36 22.52 -10.93
CA ILE A 267 5.14 22.75 -9.71
C ILE A 267 6.53 22.11 -9.91
N ILE A 268 7.57 22.90 -9.66
CA ILE A 268 8.97 22.47 -9.63
C ILE A 268 9.35 22.29 -8.16
N VAL A 269 9.75 21.08 -7.77
CA VAL A 269 10.38 20.77 -6.47
C VAL A 269 11.72 20.11 -6.68
#